data_AF-A0A920P056-F1
#
_entry.id   AF-A0A920P056-F1
#
_cell.length_a   1.000
_cell.length_b   1.000
_cell.length_c   1.000
_cell.angle_alpha   90.00
_cell.angle_beta   90.00
_cell.angle_gamma   90.00
#
_symmetry.space_group_name_H-M   'P 1'
#
loop_
_entity.id
_entity.type
_entity.pdbx_description
1 polymer ?
#
loop_
_entity_poly.entity_id
_entity_poly.type
_entity_poly.pdbx_seq_one_letter_code
_entity_poly.pdbx_strand_id
1 'polypeptide(L)'
;MLVELFFDFIWCNGVLHHTKDPYKSFCIISKSLKKEGYILVGLYNRFGRVRTIIRKYLYKIFGKKILKILDPTLKKLKVSEEEQDAWIQDQYSHPQESLHTIDEVLDWFDKNNIEFISSIPSCDFETPDNSDLFTKQSRGNYLTRFLKQITMIFNNLGSDGGLFVLIGKKR
;
A
#
# COMPACT_ATOMS: atom_id res chain seq x y z
N MET A 1 -21.49 -13.73 -4.97
CA MET A 1 -20.43 -13.62 -6.00
C MET A 1 -20.47 -12.19 -6.53
N LEU A 2 -19.33 -11.54 -6.78
CA LEU A 2 -19.35 -10.19 -7.36
C LEU A 2 -19.80 -10.26 -8.82
N VAL A 3 -20.52 -9.23 -9.28
CA VAL A 3 -20.91 -9.09 -10.69
C VAL A 3 -19.67 -8.76 -11.52
N GLU A 4 -19.48 -9.45 -12.65
CA GLU A 4 -18.36 -9.18 -13.56
C GLU A 4 -18.61 -7.91 -14.38
N LEU A 5 -17.53 -7.20 -14.74
CA LEU A 5 -17.56 -6.02 -15.63
C LEU A 5 -18.61 -4.96 -15.24
N PHE A 6 -18.73 -4.65 -13.95
CA PHE A 6 -19.75 -3.75 -13.42
C PHE A 6 -19.21 -2.35 -13.10
N PHE A 7 -18.03 -2.26 -12.50
CA PHE A 7 -17.47 -1.00 -12.02
C PHE A 7 -16.53 -0.38 -13.05
N ASP A 8 -16.65 0.93 -13.24
CA ASP A 8 -15.70 1.74 -14.02
C ASP A 8 -14.44 2.05 -13.20
N PHE A 9 -14.56 1.98 -11.86
CA PHE A 9 -13.46 2.23 -10.94
C PHE A 9 -13.53 1.31 -9.71
N ILE A 10 -12.39 0.75 -9.32
CA ILE A 10 -12.23 -0.02 -8.08
C ILE A 10 -11.14 0.62 -7.23
N TRP A 11 -11.46 0.99 -5.99
CA TRP A 11 -10.51 1.47 -4.99
C TRP A 11 -10.32 0.42 -3.91
N CYS A 12 -9.15 -0.20 -3.84
CA CYS A 12 -8.80 -1.18 -2.82
C CYS A 12 -7.50 -0.78 -2.11
N ASN A 13 -7.61 0.07 -1.09
CA ASN A 13 -6.48 0.64 -0.35
C ASN A 13 -6.55 0.21 1.12
N GLY A 14 -5.50 -0.37 1.68
CA GLY A 14 -5.51 -0.75 3.10
C GLY A 14 -6.23 -2.09 3.38
N VAL A 15 -6.53 -2.90 2.36
CA VAL A 15 -7.43 -4.07 2.54
C VAL A 15 -6.77 -5.40 2.17
N LEU A 16 -6.27 -5.55 0.95
CA LEU A 16 -5.86 -6.88 0.44
C LEU A 16 -4.76 -7.54 1.27
N HIS A 17 -3.83 -6.77 1.83
CA HIS A 17 -2.73 -7.31 2.62
C HIS A 17 -3.15 -7.89 3.97
N HIS A 18 -4.39 -7.66 4.39
CA HIS A 18 -5.00 -8.27 5.58
C HIS A 18 -5.78 -9.55 5.25
N THR A 19 -5.86 -9.96 3.97
CA THR A 19 -6.50 -11.22 3.59
C THR A 19 -5.51 -12.39 3.66
N LYS A 20 -6.05 -13.61 3.69
CA LYS A 20 -5.25 -14.84 3.68
C LYS A 20 -4.48 -15.03 2.36
N ASP A 21 -5.04 -14.54 1.25
CA ASP A 21 -4.48 -14.66 -0.09
C ASP A 21 -4.73 -13.36 -0.86
N PRO A 22 -3.82 -12.37 -0.73
CA PRO A 22 -3.99 -11.04 -1.34
C PRO A 22 -4.13 -11.10 -2.86
N TYR A 23 -3.40 -12.00 -3.53
CA TYR A 23 -3.46 -12.15 -4.98
C TYR A 23 -4.82 -12.73 -5.41
N LYS A 24 -5.29 -13.78 -4.76
CA LYS A 24 -6.63 -14.33 -5.05
C LYS A 24 -7.73 -13.31 -4.79
N SER A 25 -7.63 -12.53 -3.71
CA SER A 25 -8.54 -11.42 -3.44
C SER A 25 -8.51 -10.36 -4.54
N PHE A 26 -7.31 -9.99 -5.02
CA PHE A 26 -7.13 -9.11 -6.18
C PHE A 26 -7.81 -9.66 -7.45
N CYS A 27 -7.61 -10.94 -7.76
CA CYS A 27 -8.24 -11.59 -8.91
C CYS A 27 -9.77 -11.59 -8.84
N ILE A 28 -10.35 -11.67 -7.63
CA ILE A 28 -11.80 -11.61 -7.44
C ILE A 28 -12.33 -10.22 -7.75
N ILE A 29 -11.69 -9.17 -7.23
CA ILE A 29 -12.15 -7.79 -7.45
C ILE A 29 -11.87 -7.31 -8.89
N SER A 30 -10.77 -7.74 -9.51
CA SER A 30 -10.40 -7.34 -10.87
C SER A 30 -11.39 -7.83 -11.95
N LYS A 31 -12.11 -8.93 -11.69
CA LYS A 31 -13.18 -9.43 -12.57
C LYS A 31 -14.37 -8.47 -12.66
N SER A 32 -14.67 -7.77 -11.58
CA SER A 32 -15.77 -6.79 -11.52
C SER A 32 -15.45 -5.46 -12.19
N LEU A 33 -14.19 -5.23 -12.56
CA LEU A 33 -13.78 -4.03 -13.28
C LEU A 33 -14.15 -4.14 -14.77
N LYS A 34 -14.76 -3.12 -15.34
CA LYS A 34 -15.02 -3.00 -16.79
C LYS A 34 -13.72 -2.83 -17.58
N LYS A 35 -13.78 -3.11 -18.89
CA LYS A 35 -12.72 -2.66 -19.82
C LYS A 35 -12.57 -1.15 -19.75
N GLU A 36 -11.35 -0.65 -19.90
CA GLU A 36 -10.96 0.74 -19.72
C GLU A 36 -11.16 1.31 -18.31
N GLY A 37 -11.69 0.52 -17.37
CA GLY A 37 -11.86 0.90 -15.98
C GLY A 37 -10.53 0.90 -15.22
N TYR A 38 -10.45 1.71 -14.17
CA TYR A 38 -9.25 1.83 -13.35
C TYR A 38 -9.37 1.08 -12.02
N ILE A 39 -8.25 0.54 -11.54
CA ILE A 39 -8.12 -0.08 -10.23
C ILE A 39 -6.95 0.51 -9.48
N LEU A 40 -7.21 0.99 -8.27
CA LEU A 40 -6.22 1.44 -7.31
C LEU A 40 -6.01 0.34 -6.27
N VAL A 41 -4.76 -0.09 -6.10
CA VAL A 41 -4.34 -1.10 -5.12
C VAL A 41 -3.34 -0.48 -4.16
N GLY A 42 -3.68 -0.44 -2.88
CA GLY A 42 -2.80 0.08 -1.83
C GLY A 42 -2.46 -0.97 -0.77
N LEU A 43 -1.18 -1.24 -0.59
CA LEU A 43 -0.65 -2.33 0.25
C LEU A 43 0.47 -1.85 1.18
N TYR A 44 0.74 -2.60 2.25
CA TYR A 44 1.95 -2.37 3.04
C TYR A 44 3.20 -2.86 2.30
N ASN A 45 4.16 -1.95 2.17
CA ASN A 45 5.41 -2.19 1.47
C ASN A 45 6.38 -3.01 2.32
N ARG A 46 7.01 -4.03 1.73
CA ARG A 46 8.00 -4.89 2.38
C ARG A 46 9.16 -4.13 3.01
N PHE A 47 9.64 -3.07 2.36
CA PHE A 47 10.77 -2.28 2.83
C PHE A 47 10.31 -1.07 3.63
N GLY A 48 9.34 -0.31 3.11
CA GLY A 48 8.80 0.88 3.76
C GLY A 48 8.18 0.62 5.15
N ARG A 49 7.65 -0.59 5.39
CA ARG A 49 7.04 -0.99 6.67
C ARG A 49 8.05 -1.26 7.79
N VAL A 50 9.35 -1.32 7.52
CA VAL A 50 10.39 -1.73 8.49
C VAL A 50 10.33 -0.97 9.81
N ARG A 51 10.08 0.35 9.77
CA ARG A 51 9.97 1.20 10.96
C ARG A 51 8.80 0.79 11.84
N THR A 52 7.65 0.47 11.24
CA THR A 52 6.48 -0.02 11.97
C THR A 52 6.71 -1.40 12.56
N ILE A 53 7.38 -2.30 11.83
CA ILE A 53 7.72 -3.64 12.33
C ILE A 53 8.62 -3.55 13.57
N ILE A 54 9.65 -2.70 13.54
CA ILE A 54 10.52 -2.46 14.70
C ILE A 54 9.68 -1.94 15.89
N ARG A 55 8.83 -0.93 15.66
CA ARG A 55 7.92 -0.40 16.69
C ARG A 55 6.96 -1.46 17.22
N LYS A 56 6.47 -2.39 16.39
CA LYS A 56 5.59 -3.51 16.79
C LYS A 56 6.28 -4.42 17.80
N TYR A 57 7.56 -4.75 17.60
CA TYR A 57 8.33 -5.53 18.57
C TYR A 57 8.57 -4.76 19.87
N LEU A 58 8.94 -3.47 19.78
CA LEU A 58 9.10 -2.63 20.97
C LEU A 58 7.78 -2.50 21.74
N TYR A 59 6.66 -2.34 21.06
CA TYR A 59 5.33 -2.29 21.65
C TYR A 59 4.99 -3.57 22.44
N LYS A 60 5.32 -4.75 21.91
CA LYS A 60 5.11 -6.01 22.62
C LYS A 60 5.91 -6.14 23.92
N ILE A 61 7.08 -5.49 24.00
CA ILE A 61 7.97 -5.55 25.17
C ILE A 61 7.64 -4.44 26.19
N PHE A 62 7.44 -3.21 25.71
CA PHE A 62 7.35 -2.00 26.54
C PHE A 62 5.93 -1.44 26.67
N GLY A 63 4.94 -2.02 25.98
CA GLY A 63 3.55 -1.60 25.98
C GLY A 63 3.27 -0.31 25.21
N LYS A 64 2.02 0.18 25.25
CA LYS A 64 1.53 1.32 24.43
C LYS A 64 2.35 2.62 24.60
N LYS A 65 2.98 2.84 25.77
CA LYS A 65 3.72 4.07 26.07
C LYS A 65 4.88 4.33 25.08
N ILE A 66 5.55 3.27 24.61
CA ILE A 66 6.67 3.42 23.67
C ILE A 66 6.19 3.94 22.30
N LEU A 67 4.98 3.56 21.87
CA LEU A 67 4.41 3.99 20.60
C LEU A 67 4.13 5.49 20.61
N LYS A 68 3.62 6.04 21.72
CA LYS A 68 3.40 7.49 21.88
C LYS A 68 4.70 8.30 21.75
N ILE A 69 5.86 7.67 21.91
CA ILE A 69 7.19 8.29 21.78
C ILE A 69 7.84 8.02 20.41
N LEU A 70 7.57 6.90 19.75
CA LEU A 70 8.29 6.51 18.53
C LEU A 70 7.49 6.60 17.24
N ASP A 71 6.16 6.57 17.34
CA ASP A 71 5.26 6.64 16.19
C ASP A 71 4.97 8.12 15.85
N PRO A 72 5.48 8.63 14.71
CA PRO A 72 5.31 10.03 14.33
C PRO A 72 3.85 10.37 13.99
N THR A 73 3.08 9.41 13.48
CA THR A 73 1.67 9.61 13.11
C THR A 73 0.84 9.64 14.38
N LEU A 74 1.05 8.70 15.31
CA LEU A 74 0.38 8.69 16.61
C LEU A 74 0.63 9.98 17.42
N LYS A 75 1.83 10.56 17.33
CA LYS A 75 2.14 11.87 17.95
C LYS A 75 1.39 13.04 17.32
N LYS A 76 1.13 12.98 16.02
CA LYS A 76 0.47 14.05 15.26
C LYS A 76 -1.05 13.94 15.29
N LEU A 77 -1.61 12.77 15.59
CA LEU A 77 -3.05 12.58 15.80
C LEU A 77 -3.50 13.50 16.96
N LYS A 78 -4.10 14.65 16.61
CA LYS A 78 -4.66 15.64 17.55
C LYS A 78 -6.05 15.23 18.04
N VAL A 79 -6.26 13.96 18.38
CA VAL A 79 -7.61 13.41 18.57
C VAL A 79 -7.65 12.35 19.69
N SER A 80 -8.88 12.00 20.09
CA SER A 80 -9.28 11.21 21.27
C SER A 80 -8.49 9.93 21.49
N GLU A 81 -8.52 9.40 22.70
CA GLU A 81 -7.89 8.10 23.03
C GLU A 81 -8.41 6.96 22.15
N GLU A 82 -9.66 7.05 21.67
CA GLU A 82 -10.27 6.07 20.78
C GLU A 82 -9.59 6.00 19.41
N GLU A 83 -9.26 7.15 18.80
CA GLU A 83 -8.55 7.17 17.52
C GLU A 83 -7.11 6.68 17.65
N GLN A 84 -6.45 7.04 18.75
CA GLN A 84 -5.12 6.51 19.08
C GLN A 84 -5.16 4.99 19.21
N ASP A 85 -6.18 4.47 19.90
CA ASP A 85 -6.34 3.03 20.07
C ASP A 85 -6.69 2.34 18.75
N ALA A 86 -7.54 2.92 17.91
CA ALA A 86 -7.83 2.40 16.57
C ALA A 86 -6.55 2.31 15.71
N TRP A 87 -5.74 3.37 15.69
CA TRP A 87 -4.44 3.38 15.01
C TRP A 87 -3.51 2.29 15.56
N ILE A 88 -3.42 2.15 16.88
CA ILE A 88 -2.56 1.12 17.49
C ILE A 88 -3.03 -0.30 17.15
N GLN A 89 -4.35 -0.53 17.16
CA GLN A 89 -4.92 -1.82 16.81
C GLN A 89 -4.60 -2.18 15.36
N ASP A 90 -4.85 -1.25 14.44
CA ASP A 90 -4.62 -1.45 13.01
C ASP A 90 -3.14 -1.65 12.68
N GLN A 91 -2.26 -0.79 13.21
CA GLN A 91 -0.85 -0.79 12.81
C GLN A 91 0.00 -1.86 13.51
N TYR A 92 -0.35 -2.25 14.74
CA TYR A 92 0.52 -3.08 15.58
C TYR A 92 -0.12 -4.38 16.07
N SER A 93 -1.46 -4.46 16.07
CA SER A 93 -2.18 -5.59 16.67
C SER A 93 -2.99 -6.41 15.66
N HIS A 94 -2.97 -6.05 14.37
CA HIS A 94 -3.68 -6.80 13.34
C HIS A 94 -3.14 -8.24 13.22
N PRO A 95 -4.01 -9.28 13.26
CA PRO A 95 -3.58 -10.68 13.31
C PRO A 95 -3.01 -11.19 11.98
N GLN A 96 -3.51 -10.65 10.86
CA GLN A 96 -3.10 -11.02 9.51
C GLN A 96 -2.54 -9.77 8.81
N GLU A 97 -1.25 -9.79 8.51
CA GLU A 97 -0.58 -8.73 7.75
C GLU A 97 0.44 -9.39 6.83
N SER A 98 0.34 -9.10 5.53
CA SER A 98 1.32 -9.51 4.51
C SER A 98 1.99 -8.28 3.91
N LEU A 99 3.25 -8.42 3.52
CA LEU A 99 4.03 -7.31 2.99
C LEU A 99 4.39 -7.56 1.53
N HIS A 100 4.23 -6.52 0.73
CA HIS A 100 4.31 -6.61 -0.73
C HIS A 100 5.30 -5.64 -1.31
N THR A 101 5.71 -5.90 -2.53
CA THR A 101 6.60 -5.07 -3.34
C THR A 101 5.86 -4.51 -4.54
N ILE A 102 6.41 -3.45 -5.12
CA ILE A 102 5.89 -2.90 -6.38
C ILE A 102 5.89 -3.99 -7.47
N ASP A 103 6.98 -4.76 -7.58
CA ASP A 103 7.15 -5.82 -8.58
C ASP A 103 6.11 -6.94 -8.45
N GLU A 104 5.75 -7.35 -7.23
CA GLU A 104 4.67 -8.33 -7.00
C GLU A 104 3.33 -7.81 -7.54
N VAL A 105 2.98 -6.54 -7.31
CA VAL A 105 1.72 -5.97 -7.80
C VAL A 105 1.74 -5.75 -9.32
N LEU A 106 2.90 -5.38 -9.89
CA LEU A 106 3.07 -5.30 -11.34
C LEU A 106 2.86 -6.67 -12.01
N ASP A 107 3.38 -7.74 -11.42
CA ASP A 107 3.13 -9.11 -11.88
C ASP A 107 1.64 -9.49 -11.77
N TRP A 108 0.94 -9.06 -10.71
CA TRP A 108 -0.51 -9.25 -10.60
C TRP A 108 -1.25 -8.55 -11.72
N PHE A 109 -0.87 -7.31 -12.04
CA PHE A 109 -1.45 -6.53 -13.12
C PHE A 109 -1.26 -7.24 -14.47
N ASP A 110 -0.04 -7.67 -14.77
CA ASP A 110 0.29 -8.35 -16.02
C ASP A 110 -0.49 -9.68 -16.16
N LYS A 111 -0.60 -10.46 -15.08
CA LYS A 111 -1.39 -11.71 -15.05
C LYS A 111 -2.90 -11.52 -15.23
N ASN A 112 -3.42 -10.32 -14.98
CA ASN A 112 -4.85 -10.01 -15.01
C ASN A 112 -5.24 -9.03 -16.12
N ASN A 113 -4.37 -8.83 -17.12
CA ASN A 113 -4.58 -7.93 -18.25
C ASN A 113 -4.91 -6.48 -17.82
N ILE A 114 -4.23 -6.03 -16.76
CA ILE A 114 -4.30 -4.67 -16.24
C ILE A 114 -3.00 -3.96 -16.61
N GLU A 115 -3.13 -2.85 -17.31
CA GLU A 115 -2.02 -1.99 -17.65
C GLU A 115 -1.68 -1.06 -16.49
N PHE A 116 -0.44 -1.08 -16.04
CA PHE A 116 0.09 -0.07 -15.12
C PHE A 116 -0.10 1.35 -15.65
N ILE A 117 -0.62 2.23 -14.79
CA ILE A 117 -0.79 3.66 -15.05
C ILE A 117 0.18 4.46 -14.20
N SER A 118 0.19 4.28 -12.88
CA SER A 118 1.06 5.05 -11.98
C SER A 118 1.28 4.36 -10.64
N SER A 119 2.18 4.91 -9.83
CA SER A 119 2.37 4.47 -8.45
C SER A 119 2.79 5.59 -7.51
N ILE A 120 2.54 5.39 -6.22
CA ILE A 120 3.08 6.17 -5.12
C ILE A 120 3.85 5.21 -4.18
N PRO A 121 5.18 5.34 -4.05
CA PRO A 121 6.04 6.28 -4.76
C PRO A 121 6.11 5.96 -6.26
N SER A 122 6.56 6.90 -7.09
CA SER A 122 6.78 6.64 -8.52
C SER A 122 7.85 5.56 -8.73
N CYS A 123 7.79 4.85 -9.86
CA CYS A 123 8.68 3.72 -10.15
C CYS A 123 10.10 4.14 -10.62
N ASP A 124 10.33 5.43 -10.86
CA ASP A 124 11.60 6.01 -11.28
C ASP A 124 11.87 7.36 -10.61
N PHE A 125 13.10 7.86 -10.75
CA PHE A 125 13.52 9.13 -10.13
C PHE A 125 13.22 10.36 -10.97
N GLU A 126 12.72 10.18 -12.20
CA GLU A 126 12.41 11.27 -13.13
C GLU A 126 10.99 11.79 -12.91
N THR A 127 10.06 10.88 -12.61
CA THR A 127 8.65 11.21 -12.38
C THR A 127 8.47 11.78 -10.98
N PRO A 128 8.00 13.04 -10.85
CA PRO A 128 7.67 13.61 -9.55
C PRO A 128 6.55 12.81 -8.87
N ASP A 129 6.67 12.60 -7.56
CA ASP A 129 5.66 11.85 -6.79
C ASP A 129 4.30 12.58 -6.68
N ASN A 130 4.22 13.86 -7.11
CA ASN A 130 2.99 14.67 -7.17
C ASN A 130 2.41 14.81 -8.60
N SER A 131 2.88 14.00 -9.54
CA SER A 131 2.34 13.94 -10.91
C SER A 131 0.92 13.36 -10.94
N ASP A 132 0.20 13.63 -12.04
CA ASP A 132 -1.15 13.10 -12.22
C ASP A 132 -1.14 11.56 -12.24
N LEU A 133 -1.84 10.96 -11.27
CA LEU A 133 -1.90 9.52 -11.05
C LEU A 133 -2.70 8.78 -12.14
N PHE A 134 -3.52 9.47 -12.92
CA PHE A 134 -4.29 8.83 -14.01
C PHE A 134 -3.64 9.03 -15.38
N THR A 135 -2.45 9.63 -15.42
CA THR A 135 -1.59 9.65 -16.60
C THR A 135 -0.63 8.48 -16.58
N LYS A 136 -0.32 7.92 -17.76
CA LYS A 136 0.60 6.78 -17.87
C LYS A 136 2.03 7.22 -17.54
N GLN A 137 2.55 6.71 -16.44
CA GLN A 137 3.90 6.89 -15.97
C GLN A 137 4.79 5.71 -16.40
N SER A 138 6.10 5.91 -16.33
CA SER A 138 7.07 4.85 -16.59
C SER A 138 7.04 3.80 -15.47
N ARG A 139 7.15 2.52 -15.84
CA ARG A 139 7.32 1.40 -14.88
C ARG A 139 8.72 1.38 -14.25
N GLY A 140 9.63 2.23 -14.70
CA GLY A 140 11.04 2.20 -14.35
C GLY A 140 11.69 0.85 -14.66
N ASN A 141 12.87 0.62 -14.09
CA ASN A 141 13.52 -0.69 -14.08
C ASN A 141 13.53 -1.28 -12.67
N TYR A 142 13.98 -2.53 -12.54
CA TYR A 142 13.99 -3.22 -11.25
C TYR A 142 14.80 -2.45 -10.18
N LEU A 143 15.96 -1.89 -10.56
CA LEU A 143 16.81 -1.14 -9.63
C LEU A 143 16.14 0.15 -9.16
N THR A 144 15.51 0.92 -10.07
CA THR A 144 14.83 2.16 -9.67
C THR A 144 13.66 1.88 -8.74
N ARG A 145 12.83 0.86 -9.04
CA ARG A 145 11.73 0.43 -8.18
C ARG A 145 12.21 -0.07 -6.83
N PHE A 146 13.29 -0.83 -6.79
CA PHE A 146 13.89 -1.30 -5.55
C PHE A 146 14.35 -0.12 -4.69
N LEU A 147 15.15 0.79 -5.26
CA LEU A 147 15.65 1.96 -4.54
C LEU A 147 14.53 2.89 -4.06
N LYS A 148 13.48 3.12 -4.87
CA LYS A 148 12.29 3.89 -4.47
C LYS A 148 11.55 3.28 -3.28
N GLN A 149 11.52 1.96 -3.15
CA GLN A 149 10.93 1.32 -1.98
C GLN A 149 11.83 1.47 -0.74
N ILE A 150 13.16 1.46 -0.91
CA ILE A 150 14.10 1.75 0.18
C ILE A 150 13.95 3.21 0.66
N THR A 151 13.79 4.19 -0.24
CA THR A 151 13.64 5.59 0.16
C THR A 151 12.38 5.84 0.99
N MET A 152 11.34 5.00 0.88
CA MET A 152 10.14 5.07 1.73
C MET A 152 10.48 5.04 3.22
N ILE A 153 11.51 4.30 3.63
CA ILE A 153 11.94 4.20 5.03
C ILE A 153 12.23 5.59 5.61
N PHE A 154 12.79 6.48 4.79
CA PHE A 154 13.32 7.78 5.20
C PHE A 154 12.37 8.95 4.91
N ASN A 155 11.15 8.72 4.42
CA ASN A 155 10.20 9.77 4.08
C ASN A 155 8.85 9.63 4.82
N ASN A 156 7.85 10.42 4.40
CA ASN A 156 6.52 10.40 5.01
C ASN A 156 5.79 9.09 4.79
N LEU A 157 5.99 8.40 3.66
CA LEU A 157 5.34 7.11 3.39
C LEU A 157 5.71 6.06 4.45
N GLY A 158 6.99 5.92 4.79
CA GLY A 158 7.41 5.03 5.90
C GLY A 158 7.07 5.55 7.29
N SER A 159 6.80 6.86 7.43
CA SER A 159 6.29 7.44 8.68
C SER A 159 4.83 7.07 8.90
N ASP A 160 4.02 7.11 7.85
CA ASP A 160 2.59 6.77 7.82
C ASP A 160 2.36 5.27 7.56
N GLY A 161 3.25 4.43 8.06
CA GLY A 161 3.06 2.99 8.03
C GLY A 161 3.50 2.28 6.75
N GLY A 162 4.22 2.92 5.84
CA GLY A 162 4.81 2.24 4.68
C GLY A 162 3.79 1.74 3.66
N LEU A 163 2.64 2.41 3.54
CA LEU A 163 1.66 2.15 2.49
C LEU A 163 2.21 2.61 1.13
N PHE A 164 2.09 1.77 0.11
CA PHE A 164 2.34 2.13 -1.29
C PHE A 164 1.12 1.84 -2.14
N VAL A 165 0.96 2.57 -3.23
CA VAL A 165 -0.22 2.51 -4.10
C VAL A 165 0.21 2.29 -5.55
N LEU A 166 -0.48 1.41 -6.26
CA LEU A 166 -0.41 1.30 -7.73
C LEU A 166 -1.78 1.51 -8.33
N ILE A 167 -1.83 2.17 -9.48
CA ILE A 167 -3.02 2.33 -10.30
C ILE A 167 -2.81 1.58 -11.61
N GLY A 168 -3.82 0.80 -12.00
CA GLY A 168 -3.87 0.11 -13.28
C GLY A 168 -5.16 0.38 -14.02
N LYS A 169 -5.16 0.17 -15.34
CA LYS A 169 -6.31 0.28 -16.24
C LYS A 169 -6.54 -1.05 -16.93
N LYS A 170 -7.78 -1.56 -16.92
CA LYS A 170 -8.10 -2.84 -17.56
C LYS A 170 -8.15 -2.70 -19.08
N ARG A 171 -7.53 -3.65 -19.79
CA ARG A 171 -7.62 -3.78 -21.25
C ARG A 171 -8.83 -4.61 -21.69
#